data_AF-A0A0M4M1S6-F1
#
_entry.id   AF-A0A0M4M1S6-F1
#
_cell.length_a   1.000
_cell.length_b   1.000
_cell.length_c   1.000
_cell.angle_alpha   90.00
_cell.angle_beta   90.00
_cell.angle_gamma   90.00
#
_symmetry.space_group_name_H-M   'P 1'
#
loop_
_entity.id
_entity.type
_entity.pdbx_description
1 polymer ?
#
loop_
_entity_poly.entity_id
_entity_poly.type
_entity_poly.pdbx_seq_one_letter_code
_entity_poly.pdbx_strand_id
1 'polypeptide(L)' 'MRKKIGVIALSLAALAVVWLLLGMANIIPFLIELPQETSTRAHASLAVILLLIGSWAFWNED' A
#
# COMPACT_ATOMS: atom_id res chain seq x y z
N MET A 1 7.97 -18.67 -5.90
CA MET A 1 6.59 -18.13 -5.82
C MET A 1 6.50 -16.95 -4.86
N ARG A 2 6.98 -17.08 -3.61
CA ARG A 2 7.06 -15.98 -2.62
C ARG A 2 7.69 -14.69 -3.18
N LYS A 3 8.85 -14.77 -3.87
CA LYS A 3 9.48 -13.63 -4.56
C LYS A 3 8.58 -12.93 -5.57
N LYS A 4 7.83 -13.69 -6.38
CA LYS A 4 6.90 -13.10 -7.37
C LYS A 4 5.79 -12.32 -6.65
N ILE A 5 5.25 -12.88 -5.57
CA ILE A 5 4.27 -12.19 -4.71
C ILE A 5 4.89 -10.93 -4.10
N GLY A 6 6.13 -11.01 -3.61
CA GLY A 6 6.86 -9.86 -3.07
C GLY A 6 7.05 -8.73 -4.07
N VAL A 7 7.50 -9.04 -5.28
CA VAL A 7 7.66 -8.04 -6.37
C VAL A 7 6.32 -7.38 -6.70
N ILE A 8 5.24 -8.16 -6.82
CA ILE A 8 3.90 -7.63 -7.07
C ILE A 8 3.44 -6.75 -5.90
N ALA A 9 3.61 -7.20 -4.66
CA ALA A 9 3.23 -6.46 -3.46
C ALA A 9 4.00 -5.13 -3.35
N LEU A 10 5.31 -5.12 -3.62
CA LEU A 10 6.11 -3.90 -3.66
C LEU A 10 5.68 -2.95 -4.77
N SER A 11 5.37 -3.48 -5.95
CA SER A 11 4.90 -2.67 -7.08
C SER A 11 3.55 -2.01 -6.76
N LEU A 12 2.62 -2.76 -6.18
CA LEU A 12 1.33 -2.25 -5.72
C LEU A 12 1.49 -1.28 -4.55
N ALA A 13 2.43 -1.53 -3.63
CA ALA A 13 2.72 -0.61 -2.53
C ALA A 13 3.21 0.75 -3.06
N ALA A 14 4.11 0.75 -4.04
CA ALA A 14 4.59 1.98 -4.68
C ALA A 14 3.44 2.73 -5.36
N LEU A 15 2.56 2.03 -6.07
CA LEU A 15 1.35 2.63 -6.67
C LEU A 15 0.41 3.20 -5.61
N ALA A 16 0.20 2.49 -4.49
CA ALA A 16 -0.62 2.96 -3.38
C ALA A 16 -0.03 4.22 -2.72
N VAL A 17 1.29 4.33 -2.61
CA VAL A 17 1.96 5.54 -2.11
C VAL A 17 1.79 6.71 -3.08
N VAL A 18 1.97 6.50 -4.38
CA VAL A 18 1.74 7.54 -5.39
C VAL A 18 0.29 8.03 -5.35
N TRP A 19 -0.67 7.11 -5.27
CA TRP A 19 -2.08 7.46 -5.12
C TRP A 19 -2.32 8.24 -3.81
N LEU A 20 -1.74 7.82 -2.69
CA LEU A 20 -1.85 8.54 -1.42
C LEU A 20 -1.43 10.01 -1.56
N LEU A 21 -0.28 10.26 -2.19
CA LEU A 21 0.22 11.62 -2.43
C LEU A 21 -0.70 12.43 -3.35
N LEU A 22 -1.19 11.82 -4.44
CA LEU A 22 -2.13 12.46 -5.36
C LEU A 22 -3.48 12.77 -4.68
N GLY A 23 -3.94 11.90 -3.79
CA GLY A 23 -5.16 12.12 -3.02
C GLY A 23 -5.00 13.20 -1.96
N MET A 24 -3.84 13.26 -1.29
CA MET A 24 -3.51 14.37 -0.39
C MET A 24 -3.41 15.71 -1.11
N ALA A 25 -3.00 15.70 -2.39
CA ALA A 25 -2.99 16.87 -3.26
C ALA A 25 -4.36 17.20 -3.87
N ASN A 26 -5.42 16.46 -3.53
CA ASN A 26 -6.78 16.58 -4.09
C ASN A 26 -6.86 16.38 -5.63
N ILE A 27 -5.91 15.65 -6.21
CA ILE A 27 -5.88 15.37 -7.66
C ILE A 27 -6.74 14.14 -8.00
N ILE A 28 -6.74 13.12 -7.13
CA ILE A 28 -7.51 11.88 -7.30
C ILE A 28 -8.24 11.57 -6.00
N PRO A 29 -9.54 11.18 -6.01
CA PRO A 29 -10.25 10.86 -4.79
C PRO A 29 -9.73 9.59 -4.11
N PHE A 30 -9.93 9.55 -2.80
CA PHE A 30 -9.83 8.35 -1.98
C PHE A 30 -11.10 7.49 -2.14
N LEU A 31 -10.94 6.18 -2.32
CA LEU A 31 -12.05 5.23 -2.51
C LEU A 31 -12.30 4.29 -1.30
N ILE A 32 -11.28 4.06 -0.48
CA ILE A 32 -11.35 3.34 0.79
C ILE A 32 -11.86 4.25 1.90
N GLU A 33 -12.98 3.87 2.48
CA GLU A 33 -13.56 4.48 3.68
C GLU A 33 -13.68 3.40 4.76
N LEU A 34 -13.22 3.73 5.97
CA LEU A 34 -13.34 2.86 7.14
C LEU A 34 -14.15 3.59 8.21
N PRO A 35 -15.08 2.91 8.91
CA PRO A 35 -15.80 3.52 10.02
C PRO A 35 -14.82 4.07 11.05
N GLN A 36 -15.11 5.27 11.58
CA GLN A 36 -14.32 5.95 12.62
C GLN A 36 -12.88 6.34 12.21
N GLU A 37 -12.54 6.23 10.93
CA GLU A 37 -11.21 6.51 10.41
C GLU A 37 -11.26 7.50 9.25
N THR A 38 -10.22 8.33 9.14
CA THR A 38 -10.10 9.25 7.99
C THR A 38 -9.78 8.46 6.73
N SER A 39 -10.33 8.85 5.57
CA SER A 39 -10.04 8.19 4.29
C SER A 39 -8.53 8.18 3.97
N THR A 40 -7.77 9.19 4.39
CA THR A 40 -6.30 9.24 4.27
C THR A 40 -5.63 8.11 5.05
N ARG A 41 -6.00 7.92 6.34
CA ARG A 41 -5.47 6.81 7.17
C ARG A 41 -5.88 5.46 6.62
N ALA A 42 -7.10 5.34 6.09
CA ALA A 42 -7.60 4.11 5.46
C ALA A 42 -6.83 3.72 4.19
N HIS A 43 -6.38 4.69 3.37
CA HIS A 43 -5.52 4.39 2.22
C HIS A 43 -4.07 4.13 2.62
N ALA A 44 -3.56 4.87 3.61
CA ALA A 44 -2.21 4.64 4.11
C ALA A 44 -2.04 3.21 4.65
N SER A 45 -3.06 2.66 5.31
CA SER A 45 -3.01 1.28 5.80
C SER A 45 -2.93 0.24 4.66
N LEU A 46 -3.53 0.49 3.49
CA LEU A 46 -3.35 -0.36 2.31
C LEU A 46 -1.88 -0.44 1.89
N ALA A 47 -1.22 0.72 1.77
CA ALA A 47 0.21 0.77 1.41
C ALA A 47 1.05 0.00 2.44
N VAL A 48 0.78 0.18 3.73
CA VAL A 48 1.48 -0.52 4.81
C VAL A 48 1.27 -2.04 4.72
N ILE A 49 0.03 -2.52 4.49
CA ILE A 49 -0.26 -3.96 4.35
C ILE A 49 0.53 -4.56 3.17
N LEU A 50 0.57 -3.86 2.04
CA LEU A 50 1.33 -4.30 0.87
C LEU A 50 2.84 -4.35 1.15
N LEU A 51 3.37 -3.36 1.89
CA LEU A 51 4.76 -3.36 2.33
C LEU A 51 5.04 -4.50 3.31
N LEU A 52 4.13 -4.82 4.25
CA LEU A 52 4.29 -5.96 5.16
C LEU A 52 4.33 -7.29 4.39
N ILE A 53 3.50 -7.45 3.36
CA ILE A 53 3.54 -8.62 2.48
C ILE A 53 4.87 -8.68 1.72
N GLY A 54 5.35 -7.54 1.21
CA GLY A 54 6.67 -7.42 0.57
C GLY A 54 7.81 -7.81 1.52
N SER A 55 7.83 -7.23 2.72
CA SER A 55 8.81 -7.53 3.77
C SER A 55 8.79 -9.00 4.15
N TRP A 56 7.61 -9.59 4.35
CA TRP A 56 7.49 -11.04 4.53
C TRP A 56 8.04 -11.77 3.31
N ALA A 57 7.72 -11.37 2.09
CA ALA A 57 8.12 -12.11 0.89
C ALA A 57 9.65 -12.20 0.70
N PHE A 58 10.39 -11.19 1.15
CA PHE A 58 11.86 -11.13 1.10
C PHE A 58 12.55 -11.36 2.45
N TRP A 59 11.80 -11.76 3.49
CA TRP A 59 12.36 -11.97 4.83
C TRP A 59 13.25 -13.23 4.88
N ASN A 60 14.43 -13.07 5.49
CA ASN A 60 15.40 -14.14 5.76
C ASN A 60 15.78 -14.92 4.50
N GLU A 61 16.04 -14.18 3.43
CA GLU A 61 16.67 -14.73 2.24
C GLU A 61 18.19 -14.71 2.44
N ASP A 62 18.79 -15.91 2.38
CA ASP A 62 20.25 -16.10 2.22
C ASP A 62 20.69 -15.77 0.78
#